data_AF-A0A444MJ70-F1
#
_entry.id   AF-A0A444MJ70-F1
#
_cell.length_a   1.000
_cell.length_b   1.000
_cell.length_c   1.000
_cell.angle_alpha   90.00
_cell.angle_beta   90.00
_cell.angle_gamma   90.00
#
_symmetry.space_group_name_H-M   'P 1'
#
loop_
_entity.id
_entity.type
_entity.pdbx_description
1 polymer ?
#
loop_
_entity_poly.entity_id
_entity_poly.type
_entity_poly.pdbx_seq_one_letter_code
_entity_poly.pdbx_strand_id
1 'polypeptide(L)'
;MDEKEYIQSGMLETYCAGALNATEQQEVLRMCALYPAIKQELEAIELAFEQLALSLAVTPRPGLREKILNAAFNIPELDLNNLPLTDNSSDLDAWLKALFGLIPQEHTDPFYHHLLRHDDQVTQSLVVSKVNIPDETHSDLIESFFILEGSCRCVIAGQEHILQAGDFLEIPLHQHHDVILLTPYVVAIHQQLALRVA
;
A
#
# COMPACT_ATOMS: atom_id res chain seq x y z
N MET A 1 -29.26 -9.91 -28.38
CA MET A 1 -28.54 -9.10 -29.38
C MET A 1 -27.51 -9.99 -30.02
N ASP A 2 -27.43 -9.95 -31.34
CA ASP A 2 -26.36 -10.63 -32.09
C ASP A 2 -25.03 -9.87 -31.87
N GLU A 3 -23.88 -10.54 -31.98
CA GLU A 3 -22.55 -9.93 -31.78
C GLU A 3 -22.31 -8.77 -32.75
N LYS A 4 -22.80 -8.88 -33.99
CA LYS A 4 -22.69 -7.83 -35.02
C LYS A 4 -23.60 -6.65 -34.74
N GLU A 5 -24.76 -6.91 -34.16
CA GLU A 5 -25.73 -5.87 -33.78
C GLU A 5 -25.20 -5.04 -32.60
N TYR A 6 -24.46 -5.68 -31.69
CA TYR A 6 -23.76 -5.00 -30.60
C TYR A 6 -22.64 -4.10 -31.10
N ILE A 7 -21.82 -4.59 -32.03
CA ILE A 7 -20.76 -3.78 -32.64
C ILE A 7 -21.35 -2.55 -33.37
N GLN A 8 -22.45 -2.72 -34.09
CA GLN A 8 -23.08 -1.61 -34.83
C GLN A 8 -23.91 -0.64 -33.95
N SER A 9 -24.05 -0.93 -32.66
CA SER A 9 -24.90 -0.14 -31.76
C SER A 9 -24.30 1.21 -31.35
N GLY A 10 -22.99 1.42 -31.54
CA GLY A 10 -22.29 2.62 -31.07
C GLY A 10 -21.91 2.60 -29.58
N MET A 11 -22.19 1.49 -28.88
CA MET A 11 -21.92 1.36 -27.45
C MET A 11 -20.42 1.32 -27.14
N LEU A 12 -19.61 0.70 -28.00
CA LEU A 12 -18.16 0.57 -27.79
C LEU A 12 -17.45 1.93 -27.93
N GLU A 13 -17.86 2.74 -28.90
CA GLU A 13 -17.34 4.10 -29.11
C GLU A 13 -17.73 5.02 -27.95
N THR A 14 -18.97 4.89 -27.46
CA THR A 14 -19.45 5.66 -26.30
C THR A 14 -18.71 5.25 -25.02
N TYR A 15 -18.36 3.96 -24.90
CA TYR A 15 -17.50 3.44 -23.84
C TYR A 15 -16.10 4.06 -23.91
N CYS A 16 -15.43 4.02 -25.06
CA CYS A 16 -14.11 4.61 -25.26
C CYS A 16 -14.09 6.13 -25.02
N ALA A 17 -15.18 6.83 -25.38
CA ALA A 17 -15.35 8.25 -25.11
C ALA A 17 -15.58 8.58 -23.62
N GLY A 18 -15.79 7.56 -22.76
CA GLY A 18 -16.03 7.74 -21.33
C GLY A 18 -17.42 8.32 -20.99
N ALA A 19 -18.39 8.19 -21.90
CA ALA A 19 -19.72 8.80 -21.76
C ALA A 19 -20.80 7.84 -21.22
N LEU A 20 -20.45 6.57 -20.95
CA LEU A 20 -21.36 5.58 -20.39
C LEU A 20 -21.45 5.66 -18.87
N ASN A 21 -22.61 5.26 -18.33
CA ASN A 21 -22.79 5.09 -16.89
C ASN A 21 -22.21 3.75 -16.39
N ALA A 22 -22.10 3.58 -15.07
CA ALA A 22 -21.47 2.40 -14.47
C ALA A 22 -22.14 1.06 -14.86
N THR A 23 -23.46 1.04 -15.04
CA THR A 23 -24.21 -0.16 -15.45
C THR A 23 -23.89 -0.54 -16.90
N GLU A 24 -23.87 0.46 -17.79
CA GLU A 24 -23.53 0.27 -19.20
C GLU A 24 -22.07 -0.15 -19.38
N GLN A 25 -21.14 0.42 -18.60
CA GLN A 25 -19.73 0.00 -18.58
C GLN A 25 -19.58 -1.47 -18.18
N GLN A 26 -20.30 -1.91 -17.14
CA GLN A 26 -20.30 -3.32 -16.74
C GLN A 26 -20.85 -4.23 -17.83
N GLU A 27 -21.88 -3.80 -18.55
CA GLU A 27 -22.43 -4.56 -19.67
C GLU A 27 -21.41 -4.70 -20.81
N VAL A 28 -20.69 -3.64 -21.17
CA VAL A 28 -19.62 -3.69 -22.19
C VAL A 28 -18.53 -4.68 -21.77
N LEU A 29 -18.07 -4.63 -20.52
CA LEU A 29 -17.07 -5.55 -20.00
C LEU A 29 -17.57 -7.01 -20.01
N ARG A 30 -18.83 -7.23 -19.63
CA ARG A 30 -19.47 -8.56 -19.68
C ARG A 30 -19.54 -9.08 -21.11
N MET A 31 -19.91 -8.24 -22.06
CA MET A 31 -20.00 -8.61 -23.47
C MET A 31 -18.63 -8.90 -24.08
N CYS A 32 -17.58 -8.14 -23.70
CA CYS A 32 -16.20 -8.42 -24.08
C CYS A 32 -15.69 -9.76 -23.53
N ALA A 33 -16.12 -10.15 -22.32
CA ALA A 33 -15.76 -11.44 -21.73
C ALA A 33 -16.47 -12.62 -22.42
N LEU A 34 -17.70 -12.40 -22.91
CA LEU A 34 -18.51 -13.44 -23.57
C LEU A 34 -18.16 -13.61 -25.05
N TYR A 35 -17.82 -12.52 -25.75
CA TYR A 35 -17.62 -12.52 -27.20
C TYR A 35 -16.26 -11.90 -27.55
N PRO A 36 -15.25 -12.72 -27.93
CA PRO A 36 -13.93 -12.23 -28.31
C PRO A 36 -13.94 -11.23 -29.49
N ALA A 37 -14.92 -11.34 -30.40
CA ALA A 37 -15.08 -10.42 -31.52
C ALA A 37 -15.42 -8.98 -31.05
N ILE A 38 -16.23 -8.84 -29.99
CA ILE A 38 -16.57 -7.53 -29.41
C ILE A 38 -15.33 -6.92 -28.75
N LYS A 39 -14.52 -7.74 -28.08
CA LYS A 39 -13.25 -7.29 -27.50
C LYS A 39 -12.28 -6.80 -28.57
N GLN A 40 -12.14 -7.53 -29.67
CA GLN A 40 -11.28 -7.13 -30.80
C GLN A 40 -11.73 -5.80 -31.42
N GLU A 41 -13.04 -5.60 -31.57
CA GLU A 41 -13.57 -4.33 -32.05
C GLU A 41 -13.30 -3.19 -31.07
N LEU A 42 -13.49 -3.42 -29.77
CA LEU A 42 -13.18 -2.44 -28.73
C LEU A 42 -11.70 -2.02 -28.79
N GLU A 43 -10.78 -2.98 -28.87
CA GLU A 43 -9.34 -2.72 -28.99
C GLU A 43 -9.01 -1.91 -30.27
N ALA A 44 -9.70 -2.19 -31.38
CA ALA A 44 -9.52 -1.43 -32.63
C ALA A 44 -10.01 0.02 -32.50
N ILE A 45 -11.13 0.24 -31.79
CA ILE A 45 -11.66 1.58 -31.49
C ILE A 45 -10.71 2.33 -30.56
N GLU A 46 -10.20 1.69 -29.50
CA GLU A 46 -9.22 2.27 -28.57
C GLU A 46 -7.97 2.74 -29.31
N LEU A 47 -7.45 1.91 -30.22
CA LEU A 47 -6.28 2.26 -31.05
C LEU A 47 -6.57 3.46 -31.97
N ALA A 48 -7.77 3.53 -32.55
CA ALA A 48 -8.16 4.67 -33.38
C ALA A 48 -8.25 5.97 -32.56
N PHE A 49 -8.78 5.89 -31.34
CA PHE A 49 -8.82 7.02 -30.39
C PHE A 49 -7.41 7.45 -29.97
N GLU A 50 -6.51 6.51 -29.70
CA GLU A 50 -5.11 6.79 -29.39
C GLU A 50 -4.42 7.54 -30.54
N GLN A 51 -4.57 7.05 -31.77
CA GLN A 51 -4.00 7.70 -32.97
C GLN A 51 -4.54 9.12 -33.16
N LEU A 52 -5.85 9.32 -32.95
CA LEU A 52 -6.47 10.64 -33.00
C LEU A 52 -5.89 11.56 -31.92
N ALA A 53 -5.80 11.08 -30.67
CA ALA A 53 -5.24 11.83 -29.55
C ALA A 53 -3.79 12.25 -29.79
N LEU A 54 -2.97 11.34 -30.36
CA LEU A 54 -1.59 11.62 -30.74
C LEU A 54 -1.50 12.67 -31.86
N SER A 55 -2.40 12.61 -32.85
CA SER A 55 -2.45 13.62 -33.93
C SER A 55 -2.81 15.02 -33.45
N LEU A 56 -3.57 15.11 -32.35
CA LEU A 56 -4.03 16.35 -31.72
C LEU A 56 -3.16 16.76 -30.52
N ALA A 57 -2.04 16.06 -30.29
CA ALA A 57 -1.21 16.25 -29.11
C ALA A 57 -0.65 17.68 -29.02
N VAL A 58 -0.86 18.31 -27.88
CA VAL A 58 -0.33 19.65 -27.57
C VAL A 58 0.91 19.48 -26.70
N THR A 59 1.99 20.19 -27.05
CA THR A 59 3.23 20.16 -26.26
C THR A 59 2.96 20.69 -24.84
N PRO A 60 3.21 19.90 -23.78
CA PRO A 60 3.03 20.36 -22.42
C PRO A 60 4.06 21.44 -22.05
N ARG A 61 3.76 22.22 -21.01
CA ARG A 61 4.68 23.26 -20.52
C ARG A 61 6.03 22.64 -20.13
N PRO A 62 7.15 23.32 -20.44
CA PRO A 62 8.47 22.89 -19.98
C PRO A 62 8.48 22.64 -18.46
N GLY A 63 9.12 21.54 -18.04
CA GLY A 63 9.21 21.15 -16.63
C GLY A 63 7.98 20.42 -16.07
N LEU A 64 6.88 20.26 -16.80
CA LEU A 64 5.72 19.49 -16.32
C LEU A 64 6.08 18.03 -16.03
N ARG A 65 6.86 17.39 -16.91
CA ARG A 65 7.35 16.02 -16.73
C ARG A 65 8.09 15.87 -15.40
N GLU A 66 9.05 16.76 -15.14
CA GLU A 66 9.86 16.73 -13.92
C GLU A 66 9.01 16.97 -12.67
N LYS A 67 8.04 17.90 -12.72
CA LYS A 67 7.08 18.10 -11.63
C LYS A 67 6.25 16.86 -11.32
N ILE A 68 5.73 16.18 -12.34
CA ILE A 68 4.95 14.95 -12.17
C ILE A 68 5.84 13.84 -11.60
N LEU A 69 7.04 13.66 -12.16
CA LEU A 69 7.96 12.63 -11.68
C LEU A 69 8.42 12.90 -10.24
N ASN A 70 8.70 14.15 -9.90
CA ASN A 70 9.05 14.50 -8.52
C ASN A 70 7.85 14.28 -7.59
N ALA A 71 6.64 14.67 -7.97
CA ALA A 71 5.46 14.41 -7.12
C ALA A 71 5.18 12.91 -6.93
N ALA A 72 5.43 12.08 -7.94
CA ALA A 72 5.17 10.65 -7.90
C ALA A 72 6.30 9.83 -7.25
N PHE A 73 7.55 10.29 -7.32
CA PHE A 73 8.73 9.49 -6.98
C PHE A 73 9.74 10.19 -6.06
N ASN A 74 9.57 11.48 -5.74
CA ASN A 74 10.37 12.18 -4.75
C ASN A 74 9.90 11.84 -3.33
N ILE A 75 9.86 10.55 -3.06
CA ILE A 75 9.69 9.98 -1.73
C ILE A 75 10.97 10.31 -0.96
N PRO A 76 10.87 10.95 0.22
CA PRO A 76 12.01 11.25 1.08
C PRO A 76 12.88 9.99 1.26
N GLU A 77 14.17 10.12 1.03
CA GLU A 77 15.09 9.00 1.20
C GLU A 77 15.51 8.94 2.67
N LEU A 78 15.20 7.82 3.33
CA LEU A 78 15.68 7.54 4.68
C LEU A 78 17.07 6.92 4.59
N ASP A 79 18.01 7.45 5.37
CA ASP A 79 19.32 6.85 5.53
C ASP A 79 19.22 5.68 6.51
N LEU A 80 19.51 4.46 6.03
CA LEU A 80 19.51 3.25 6.85
C LEU A 80 20.53 3.33 8.01
N ASN A 81 21.56 4.17 7.91
CA ASN A 81 22.53 4.36 9.00
C ASN A 81 22.03 5.35 10.07
N ASN A 82 20.96 6.10 9.79
CA ASN A 82 20.42 7.13 10.67
C ASN A 82 18.89 7.19 10.57
N LEU A 83 18.25 6.06 10.87
CA LEU A 83 16.80 5.93 10.82
C LEU A 83 16.11 6.81 11.87
N PRO A 84 15.05 7.57 11.48
CA PRO A 84 14.25 8.33 12.42
C PRO A 84 13.42 7.40 13.32
N LEU A 85 12.92 7.94 14.43
CA LEU A 85 11.93 7.22 15.22
C LEU A 85 10.61 7.17 14.47
N THR A 86 9.88 6.06 14.63
CA THR A 86 8.52 5.98 14.14
C THR A 86 7.56 6.70 15.10
N ASP A 87 6.59 7.39 14.51
CA ASP A 87 5.51 8.11 15.20
C ASP A 87 4.30 8.30 14.25
N ASN A 88 3.26 8.98 14.72
CA ASN A 88 2.05 9.28 13.93
C ASN A 88 2.28 10.15 12.68
N SER A 89 3.48 10.72 12.51
CA SER A 89 3.86 11.54 11.34
C SER A 89 4.81 10.82 10.37
N SER A 90 5.13 9.55 10.65
CA SER A 90 6.01 8.74 9.81
C SER A 90 5.41 8.49 8.43
N ASP A 91 6.25 8.60 7.41
CA ASP A 91 5.85 8.45 6.02
C ASP A 91 5.98 6.99 5.57
N LEU A 92 4.85 6.36 5.24
CA LEU A 92 4.77 4.97 4.84
C LEU A 92 5.66 4.67 3.61
N ASP A 93 5.58 5.51 2.59
CA ASP A 93 6.28 5.31 1.33
C ASP A 93 7.80 5.43 1.52
N ALA A 94 8.25 6.37 2.36
CA ALA A 94 9.66 6.54 2.69
C ALA A 94 10.24 5.32 3.40
N TRP A 95 9.51 4.77 4.37
CA TRP A 95 9.92 3.54 5.07
C TRP A 95 9.90 2.31 4.16
N LEU A 96 8.85 2.12 3.36
CA LEU A 96 8.78 1.02 2.38
C LEU A 96 9.93 1.09 1.38
N LYS A 97 10.23 2.28 0.84
CA LYS A 97 11.34 2.48 -0.10
C LYS A 97 12.69 2.15 0.55
N ALA A 98 12.92 2.61 1.78
CA ALA A 98 14.17 2.37 2.49
C ALA A 98 14.38 0.88 2.82
N LEU A 99 13.29 0.18 3.18
CA LEU A 99 13.33 -1.21 3.63
C LEU A 99 13.05 -2.22 2.51
N PHE A 100 12.78 -1.77 1.28
CA PHE A 100 12.39 -2.63 0.15
C PHE A 100 13.33 -3.82 -0.08
N GLY A 101 14.65 -3.62 0.10
CA GLY A 101 15.66 -4.68 -0.05
C GLY A 101 15.80 -5.61 1.17
N LEU A 102 15.20 -5.25 2.30
CA LEU A 102 15.27 -5.99 3.57
C LEU A 102 13.99 -6.78 3.85
N ILE A 103 12.86 -6.37 3.30
CA ILE A 103 11.60 -7.12 3.40
C ILE A 103 11.73 -8.41 2.57
N PRO A 104 11.54 -9.60 3.17
CA PRO A 104 11.66 -10.86 2.45
C PRO A 104 10.55 -10.97 1.40
N GLN A 105 10.92 -11.23 0.14
CA GLN A 105 9.95 -11.39 -0.97
C GLN A 105 9.03 -12.62 -0.77
N GLU A 106 9.55 -13.67 -0.15
CA GLU A 106 8.77 -14.82 0.26
C GLU A 106 8.70 -14.85 1.78
N HIS A 107 7.49 -14.69 2.33
CA HIS A 107 7.24 -14.84 3.76
C HIS A 107 7.16 -16.33 4.13
N THR A 108 8.26 -17.06 4.00
CA THR A 108 8.32 -18.49 4.32
C THR A 108 8.25 -18.71 5.83
N ASP A 109 8.94 -17.87 6.59
CA ASP A 109 9.00 -17.98 8.04
C ASP A 109 7.71 -17.47 8.68
N PRO A 110 7.19 -18.14 9.73
CA PRO A 110 5.98 -17.69 10.42
C PRO A 110 6.20 -16.36 11.15
N PHE A 111 7.44 -16.08 11.53
CA PHE A 111 7.87 -14.83 12.14
C PHE A 111 9.30 -14.52 11.69
N TYR A 112 9.47 -13.42 10.98
CA TYR A 112 10.75 -12.90 10.52
C TYR A 112 11.06 -11.62 11.30
N HIS A 113 12.32 -11.48 11.71
CA HIS A 113 12.80 -10.33 12.46
C HIS A 113 14.18 -9.92 11.94
N HIS A 114 14.34 -8.64 11.62
CA HIS A 114 15.60 -8.05 11.17
C HIS A 114 15.89 -6.76 11.93
N LEU A 115 17.02 -6.71 12.63
CA LEU A 115 17.42 -5.53 13.40
C LEU A 115 17.81 -4.38 12.46
N LEU A 116 17.15 -3.24 12.60
CA LEU A 116 17.42 -2.03 11.81
C LEU A 116 18.35 -1.07 12.54
N ARG A 117 18.07 -0.82 13.82
CA ARG A 117 18.83 0.10 14.67
C ARG A 117 18.86 -0.42 16.10
N HIS A 118 20.01 -0.31 16.74
CA HIS A 118 20.16 -0.56 18.16
C HIS A 118 21.21 0.39 18.76
N ASP A 119 20.80 1.18 19.73
CA ASP A 119 21.66 2.03 20.54
C ASP A 119 21.18 2.03 22.00
N ASP A 120 21.85 2.79 22.87
CA ASP A 120 21.55 2.85 24.31
C ASP A 120 20.11 3.28 24.63
N GLN A 121 19.39 3.91 23.70
CA GLN A 121 18.04 4.45 23.90
C GLN A 121 16.98 3.79 23.04
N VAL A 122 17.35 3.23 21.89
CA VAL A 122 16.40 2.83 20.84
C VAL A 122 16.77 1.48 20.28
N THR A 123 15.78 0.59 20.20
CA THR A 123 15.83 -0.60 19.36
C THR A 123 14.72 -0.52 18.32
N GLN A 124 15.07 -0.66 17.05
CA GLN A 124 14.12 -0.75 15.94
C GLN A 124 14.42 -2.00 15.12
N SER A 125 13.35 -2.72 14.79
CA SER A 125 13.42 -3.94 14.01
C SER A 125 12.30 -3.98 12.98
N LEU A 126 12.63 -4.51 11.80
CA LEU A 126 11.65 -4.92 10.81
C LEU A 126 11.11 -6.30 11.21
N VAL A 127 9.79 -6.40 11.35
CA VAL A 127 9.09 -7.63 11.69
C VAL A 127 8.14 -7.99 10.57
N VAL A 128 8.14 -9.25 10.14
CA VAL A 128 7.07 -9.84 9.33
C VAL A 128 6.48 -11.00 10.10
N SER A 129 5.21 -10.90 10.47
CA SER A 129 4.51 -11.98 11.15
C SER A 129 3.43 -12.58 10.26
N LYS A 130 3.25 -13.90 10.33
CA LYS A 130 2.13 -14.66 9.75
C LYS A 130 1.27 -15.31 10.82
N VAL A 131 1.63 -15.11 12.08
CA VAL A 131 0.96 -15.67 13.25
C VAL A 131 0.62 -14.54 14.20
N ASN A 132 -0.40 -14.77 15.04
CA ASN A 132 -0.71 -13.82 16.10
C ASN A 132 0.47 -13.70 17.06
N ILE A 133 0.73 -12.48 17.53
CA ILE A 133 1.74 -12.22 18.55
C ILE A 133 1.01 -12.27 19.89
N PRO A 134 1.40 -13.20 20.79
CA PRO A 134 0.71 -13.41 22.07
C PRO A 134 0.93 -12.24 23.03
N ASP A 135 0.16 -12.23 24.11
CA ASP A 135 0.19 -11.21 25.18
C ASP A 135 1.61 -10.90 25.69
N GLU A 136 1.98 -9.62 25.63
CA GLU A 136 3.22 -9.09 26.18
C GLU A 136 2.98 -7.89 27.11
N THR A 137 3.92 -7.63 28.03
CA THR A 137 3.91 -6.46 28.90
C THR A 137 5.33 -5.97 29.12
N HIS A 138 5.51 -4.66 29.01
CA HIS A 138 6.80 -4.01 29.22
C HIS A 138 6.70 -3.04 30.41
N SER A 139 7.68 -3.12 31.31
CA SER A 139 7.78 -2.26 32.51
C SER A 139 8.69 -1.06 32.31
N ASP A 140 9.71 -1.19 31.45
CA ASP A 140 10.84 -0.26 31.40
C ASP A 140 11.13 0.27 29.98
N LEU A 141 10.35 -0.20 29.01
CA LEU A 141 10.49 0.13 27.59
C LEU A 141 9.13 0.60 27.07
N ILE A 142 9.12 1.73 26.36
CA ILE A 142 7.95 2.16 25.60
C ILE A 142 8.02 1.47 24.25
N GLU A 143 7.04 0.63 23.96
CA GLU A 143 6.94 -0.09 22.71
C GLU A 143 6.01 0.63 21.74
N SER A 144 6.31 0.53 20.46
CA SER A 144 5.47 1.06 19.39
C SER A 144 5.57 0.24 18.11
N PHE A 145 4.51 0.28 17.33
CA PHE A 145 4.38 -0.37 16.04
C PHE A 145 4.07 0.67 14.96
N PHE A 146 4.73 0.57 13.82
CA PHE A 146 4.35 1.28 12.60
C PHE A 146 4.11 0.27 11.48
N ILE A 147 2.88 0.17 11.00
CA ILE A 147 2.49 -0.87 10.05
C ILE A 147 2.90 -0.45 8.63
N LEU A 148 3.64 -1.32 7.94
CA LEU A 148 4.10 -1.11 6.57
C LEU A 148 3.21 -1.84 5.56
N GLU A 149 2.73 -3.03 5.91
CA GLU A 149 1.87 -3.83 5.04
C GLU A 149 0.92 -4.71 5.87
N GLY A 150 -0.27 -4.97 5.32
CA GLY A 150 -1.30 -5.78 5.96
C GLY A 150 -2.10 -5.00 6.99
N SER A 151 -2.84 -5.74 7.83
CA SER A 151 -3.55 -5.18 8.96
C SER A 151 -3.61 -6.15 10.14
N CYS A 152 -3.62 -5.56 11.33
CA CYS A 152 -3.78 -6.28 12.59
C CYS A 152 -4.74 -5.54 13.51
N ARG A 153 -5.15 -6.24 14.55
CA ARG A 153 -5.86 -5.70 15.70
C ARG A 153 -4.96 -5.85 16.91
N CYS A 154 -4.65 -4.74 17.55
CA CYS A 154 -3.99 -4.72 18.85
C CYS A 154 -5.05 -4.54 19.94
N VAL A 155 -5.02 -5.38 20.99
CA VAL A 155 -5.95 -5.27 22.11
C VAL A 155 -5.19 -4.80 23.34
N ILE A 156 -5.45 -3.57 23.79
CA ILE A 156 -4.74 -2.92 24.90
C ILE A 156 -5.76 -2.65 26.01
N ALA A 157 -5.56 -3.17 27.21
CA ALA A 157 -6.50 -3.00 28.33
C ALA A 157 -7.95 -3.42 28.03
N GLY A 158 -8.14 -4.35 27.09
CA GLY A 158 -9.47 -4.76 26.60
C GLY A 158 -10.10 -3.81 25.57
N GLN A 159 -9.41 -2.75 25.15
CA GLN A 159 -9.79 -1.90 24.03
C GLN A 159 -9.14 -2.38 22.74
N GLU A 160 -9.93 -2.51 21.68
CA GLU A 160 -9.44 -2.91 20.36
C GLU A 160 -8.98 -1.70 19.54
N HIS A 161 -7.79 -1.81 18.96
CA HIS A 161 -7.19 -0.86 18.03
C HIS A 161 -6.91 -1.58 16.71
N ILE A 162 -7.59 -1.19 15.63
CA ILE A 162 -7.34 -1.75 14.30
C ILE A 162 -6.28 -0.89 13.62
N LEU A 163 -5.22 -1.53 13.12
CA LEU A 163 -4.11 -0.89 12.44
C LEU A 163 -4.00 -1.41 11.00
N GLN A 164 -3.83 -0.49 10.07
CA GLN A 164 -3.57 -0.72 8.65
C GLN A 164 -2.23 -0.11 8.26
N ALA A 165 -1.75 -0.38 7.05
CA ALA A 165 -0.54 0.23 6.52
C ALA A 165 -0.57 1.76 6.66
N GLY A 166 0.48 2.32 7.28
CA GLY A 166 0.62 3.74 7.62
C GLY A 166 0.17 4.10 9.04
N ASP A 167 -0.52 3.20 9.76
CA ASP A 167 -0.92 3.46 11.14
C ASP A 167 0.24 3.24 12.12
N PHE A 168 0.28 4.11 13.14
CA PHE A 168 1.20 4.03 14.26
C PHE A 168 0.43 3.77 15.56
N LEU A 169 0.98 2.91 16.43
CA LEU A 169 0.45 2.67 17.77
C LEU A 169 1.58 2.56 18.78
N GLU A 170 1.51 3.37 19.83
CA GLU A 170 2.37 3.24 21.02
C GLU A 170 1.64 2.46 22.10
N ILE A 171 2.33 1.52 22.75
CA ILE A 171 1.82 0.70 23.83
C ILE A 171 2.17 1.38 25.18
N PRO A 172 1.16 1.75 25.99
CA PRO A 172 1.41 2.30 27.31
C PRO A 172 2.15 1.31 28.23
N LEU A 173 3.00 1.84 29.11
CA LEU A 173 3.71 1.02 30.10
C LEU A 173 2.74 0.22 30.98
N HIS A 174 3.20 -0.97 31.40
CA HIS A 174 2.47 -1.88 32.28
C HIS A 174 1.13 -2.36 31.73
N GLN A 175 0.88 -2.16 30.44
CA GLN A 175 -0.35 -2.60 29.80
C GLN A 175 -0.11 -3.86 28.99
N HIS A 176 -0.88 -4.89 29.33
CA HIS A 176 -1.00 -6.10 28.53
C HIS A 176 -1.55 -5.76 27.15
N HIS A 177 -0.92 -6.34 26.13
CA HIS A 177 -1.36 -6.18 24.76
C HIS A 177 -1.17 -7.45 23.93
N ASP A 178 -2.18 -7.76 23.12
CA ASP A 178 -2.17 -8.85 22.15
C ASP A 178 -2.19 -8.29 20.73
N VAL A 179 -1.51 -8.91 19.76
CA VAL A 179 -1.61 -8.55 18.34
C VAL A 179 -2.18 -9.71 17.53
N ILE A 180 -3.39 -9.48 16.99
CA ILE A 180 -4.13 -10.45 16.18
C ILE A 180 -4.09 -10.00 14.72
N LEU A 181 -3.57 -10.85 13.83
CA LEU A 181 -3.52 -10.54 12.41
C LEU A 181 -4.92 -10.61 11.78
N LEU A 182 -5.23 -9.63 10.92
CA LEU A 182 -6.46 -9.60 10.12
C LEU A 182 -6.20 -9.95 8.66
N THR A 183 -4.94 -9.86 8.22
CA THR A 183 -4.43 -10.34 6.93
C THR A 183 -3.52 -11.56 7.10
N PRO A 184 -3.22 -12.32 6.02
CA PRO A 184 -2.37 -13.52 6.11
C PRO A 184 -0.97 -13.28 6.68
N TYR A 185 -0.49 -12.04 6.59
CA TYR A 185 0.74 -11.56 7.23
C TYR A 185 0.64 -10.05 7.48
N VAL A 186 1.52 -9.54 8.35
CA VAL A 186 1.72 -8.12 8.61
C VAL A 186 3.21 -7.82 8.60
N VAL A 187 3.58 -6.73 7.94
CA VAL A 187 4.92 -6.16 7.97
C VAL A 187 4.86 -4.90 8.83
N ALA A 188 5.72 -4.80 9.83
CA ALA A 188 5.74 -3.65 10.73
C ALA A 188 7.16 -3.30 11.17
N ILE A 189 7.35 -2.04 11.53
CA ILE A 189 8.50 -1.61 12.33
C ILE A 189 8.09 -1.73 13.78
N HIS A 190 8.82 -2.58 14.50
CA HIS A 190 8.75 -2.70 15.94
C HIS A 190 9.81 -1.80 16.55
N GLN A 191 9.41 -0.90 17.43
CA GLN A 191 10.29 0.09 18.05
C GLN A 191 10.13 0.06 19.56
N GLN A 192 11.26 -0.02 20.27
CA GLN A 192 11.34 0.04 21.72
C GLN A 192 12.25 1.18 22.15
N LEU A 193 11.75 2.05 23.02
CA LEU A 193 12.46 3.19 23.59
C LEU A 193 12.74 2.94 25.07
N ALA A 194 13.99 3.08 25.49
CA ALA A 194 14.37 3.00 26.90
C ALA A 194 13.86 4.25 27.65
N LEU A 195 13.25 4.04 28.82
CA LEU A 195 12.89 5.15 29.69
C LEU A 195 14.17 5.85 30.18
N ARG A 196 14.29 7.15 29.88
CA ARG A 196 15.32 7.97 30.50
C ARG A 196 14.98 8.11 31.98
N VAL A 197 15.70 7.38 32.84
CA VAL A 197 15.71 7.67 34.27
C VAL A 197 16.34 9.06 34.43
N ALA A 198 15.52 10.03 34.83
CA ALA A 198 15.96 11.40 35.14
C ALA A 198 16.82 11.44 36.41
#